data_AF-A0A9P6H362-F1
#
_entry.id   AF-A0A9P6H362-F1
#
_cell.length_a   1.000
_cell.length_b   1.000
_cell.length_c   1.000
_cell.angle_alpha   90.00
_cell.angle_beta   90.00
_cell.angle_gamma   90.00
#
_symmetry.space_group_name_H-M   'P 1'
#
loop_
_entity.id
_entity.type
_entity.pdbx_description
1 polymer ?
#
loop_
_entity_poly.entity_id
_entity_poly.type
_entity_poly.pdbx_seq_one_letter_code
_entity_poly.pdbx_strand_id
1 'polypeptide(L)'
;MSSEKVYTCLHSLGTVIHQEDLSLLVQKYLYYHLNPLSTTPPHQLLHRDCPSTGNRVFQIHTYKSAMSIFSAPGNQCSPGGMFHEVVQAVSCWGMGEIPGPRYDCVYVTMRGTPGIGMHDLQVARVYLFFSFRYGSETHACVLVHWYKLWHDEPDHDNGMHIMQPESTSGQRNMSVISVDSIVCAAHLLPIFNNSHLDHSFNYTQSLDIFKVFYVNHFIDPHAYKLVMSPLVQ
;
A
#
# COMPACT_ATOMS: atom_id res chain seq x y z
N MET A 1 -2.34 -11.39 -12.68
CA MET A 1 -1.76 -10.09 -13.10
C MET A 1 -1.22 -10.25 -14.52
N SER A 2 -1.42 -9.27 -15.42
CA SER A 2 -0.84 -9.29 -16.79
C SER A 2 0.38 -8.37 -16.85
N SER A 3 1.55 -8.87 -17.25
CA SER A 3 2.82 -8.13 -17.18
C SER A 3 2.93 -7.09 -18.31
N GLU A 4 3.33 -5.86 -17.98
CA GLU A 4 3.44 -4.76 -18.95
C GLU A 4 4.85 -4.56 -19.49
N LYS A 5 5.86 -4.60 -18.60
CA LYS A 5 7.26 -4.35 -18.95
C LYS A 5 8.19 -5.25 -18.14
N VAL A 6 9.28 -5.66 -18.78
CA VAL A 6 10.37 -6.44 -18.18
C VAL A 6 11.59 -5.54 -17.99
N TYR A 7 12.18 -5.57 -16.80
CA TYR A 7 13.37 -4.80 -16.46
C TYR A 7 14.55 -5.74 -16.16
N THR A 8 15.76 -5.28 -16.50
CA THR A 8 16.99 -6.05 -16.33
C THR A 8 17.59 -5.93 -14.93
N CYS A 9 17.35 -4.81 -14.23
CA CYS A 9 17.81 -4.60 -12.86
C CYS A 9 16.92 -3.62 -12.07
N LEU A 10 16.94 -3.72 -10.74
CA LEU A 10 16.15 -2.86 -9.84
C LEU A 10 16.52 -1.38 -9.96
N HIS A 11 17.78 -1.05 -10.25
CA HIS A 11 18.22 0.33 -10.43
C HIS A 11 17.53 1.00 -11.62
N SER A 12 17.42 0.29 -12.75
CA SER A 12 16.72 0.80 -13.94
C SER A 12 15.24 1.05 -13.68
N LEU A 13 14.58 0.13 -12.97
CA LEU A 13 13.18 0.27 -12.58
C LEU A 13 13.00 1.44 -11.61
N GLY A 14 13.84 1.52 -10.57
CA GLY A 14 13.82 2.61 -9.59
C GLY A 14 13.96 3.99 -10.22
N THR A 15 14.84 4.13 -11.22
CA THR A 15 14.98 5.37 -11.99
C THR A 15 13.69 5.76 -12.72
N VAL A 16 13.03 4.79 -13.36
CA VAL A 16 11.78 5.03 -14.12
C VAL A 16 10.62 5.44 -13.23
N ILE A 17 10.55 4.90 -12.00
CA ILE A 17 9.48 5.22 -11.04
C ILE A 17 9.86 6.34 -10.06
N HIS A 18 11.01 6.98 -10.24
CA HIS A 18 11.55 8.00 -9.34
C HIS A 18 11.73 7.52 -7.88
N GLN A 19 12.11 6.25 -7.70
CA GLN A 19 12.44 5.63 -6.42
C GLN A 19 13.86 5.05 -6.48
N GLU A 20 14.87 5.89 -6.28
CA GLU A 20 16.29 5.51 -6.45
C GLU A 20 16.75 4.42 -5.48
N ASP A 21 16.18 4.37 -4.29
CA ASP A 21 16.47 3.39 -3.23
C ASP A 21 15.66 2.08 -3.37
N LEU A 22 14.96 1.85 -4.50
CA LEU A 22 14.17 0.63 -4.71
C LEU A 22 14.95 -0.65 -4.43
N SER A 23 16.24 -0.69 -4.79
CA SER A 23 17.12 -1.81 -4.49
C SER A 23 17.21 -2.08 -2.98
N LEU A 24 17.38 -1.05 -2.16
CA LEU A 24 17.41 -1.17 -0.70
C LEU A 24 16.05 -1.61 -0.15
N LEU A 25 14.94 -1.10 -0.69
CA LEU A 25 13.59 -1.51 -0.26
C LEU A 25 13.34 -3.01 -0.52
N VAL A 26 13.77 -3.52 -1.69
CA VAL A 26 13.70 -4.95 -2.00
C VAL A 26 14.61 -5.78 -1.10
N GLN A 27 15.82 -5.28 -0.79
CA GLN A 27 16.72 -5.95 0.15
C GLN A 27 16.10 -6.08 1.55
N LYS A 28 15.46 -5.03 2.06
CA LYS A 28 14.75 -5.07 3.34
C LYS A 28 13.57 -6.04 3.31
N TYR A 29 12.79 -6.05 2.24
CA TYR A 29 11.74 -7.06 2.03
C TYR A 29 12.30 -8.49 2.10
N LEU A 30 13.36 -8.78 1.34
CA LEU A 30 14.00 -10.10 1.32
C LEU A 30 14.56 -10.49 2.69
N TYR A 31 15.08 -9.54 3.46
CA TYR A 31 15.55 -9.80 4.83
C TYR A 31 14.42 -10.38 5.69
N TYR A 32 13.24 -9.74 5.72
CA TYR A 32 12.12 -10.24 6.50
C TYR A 32 11.54 -11.54 5.94
N HIS A 33 11.50 -11.70 4.62
CA HIS A 33 11.06 -12.94 3.98
C HIS A 33 11.94 -14.14 4.37
N LEU A 34 13.26 -13.95 4.38
CA LEU A 34 14.23 -14.99 4.76
C LEU A 34 14.35 -15.17 6.28
N ASN A 35 13.88 -14.21 7.08
CA ASN A 35 13.93 -14.25 8.54
C ASN A 35 12.54 -13.94 9.16
N PRO A 36 11.53 -14.82 9.00
CA PRO A 36 10.15 -14.53 9.44
C PRO A 36 9.99 -14.28 10.94
N LEU A 37 10.92 -14.76 11.76
CA LEU A 37 10.92 -14.58 13.22
C LEU A 37 11.66 -13.31 13.68
N SER A 38 12.25 -12.54 12.75
CA SER A 38 12.97 -11.33 13.11
C SER A 38 11.99 -10.26 13.61
N THR A 39 12.28 -9.72 14.78
CA THR A 39 11.56 -8.60 15.39
C THR A 39 12.28 -7.26 15.18
N THR A 40 13.35 -7.26 14.39
CA THR A 40 14.17 -6.06 14.14
C THR A 40 13.33 -5.01 13.41
N PRO A 41 13.20 -3.78 13.93
CA PRO A 41 12.46 -2.73 13.25
C PRO A 41 13.12 -2.28 11.92
N PRO A 42 12.35 -1.89 10.88
CA PRO A 42 12.90 -1.54 9.56
C PRO A 42 13.88 -0.36 9.55
N HIS A 43 13.81 0.52 10.56
CA HIS A 43 14.71 1.67 10.71
C HIS A 43 16.06 1.30 11.35
N GLN A 44 16.14 0.17 12.06
CA GLN A 44 17.39 -0.34 12.66
C GLN A 44 18.13 -1.27 11.71
N LEU A 45 17.45 -1.79 10.69
CA LEU A 45 18.03 -2.70 9.71
C LEU A 45 19.00 -1.95 8.78
N LEU A 46 20.29 -2.26 8.91
CA LEU A 46 21.34 -1.65 8.09
C LEU A 46 21.45 -2.38 6.75
N HIS A 47 21.89 -1.67 5.71
CA HIS A 47 22.10 -2.24 4.36
C HIS A 47 23.02 -3.48 4.39
N ARG A 48 24.04 -3.49 5.26
CA ARG A 48 24.98 -4.62 5.39
C ARG A 48 24.33 -5.91 5.93
N ASP A 49 23.22 -5.79 6.66
CA ASP A 49 22.51 -6.90 7.25
C ASP A 49 21.50 -7.52 6.25
N CYS A 50 21.24 -6.82 5.14
CA CYS A 50 20.28 -7.24 4.14
C CYS A 50 20.92 -8.15 3.07
N PRO A 51 20.16 -9.10 2.49
CA PRO A 51 20.63 -9.93 1.40
C PRO A 51 21.03 -9.11 0.17
N SER A 52 22.18 -9.41 -0.44
CA SER A 52 22.58 -8.74 -1.69
C SER A 52 21.61 -9.05 -2.83
N THR A 53 21.14 -8.00 -3.51
CA THR A 53 20.23 -8.12 -4.67
C THR A 53 20.98 -8.37 -5.98
N GLY A 54 22.11 -7.69 -6.21
CA GLY A 54 23.09 -7.90 -7.30
C GLY A 54 22.61 -8.69 -8.53
N ASN A 55 23.33 -9.77 -8.87
CA ASN A 55 22.96 -10.70 -9.95
C ASN A 55 21.94 -11.77 -9.50
N ARG A 56 21.40 -11.65 -8.28
CA ARG A 56 20.50 -12.65 -7.69
C ARG A 56 19.04 -12.33 -7.94
N VAL A 57 18.72 -11.06 -8.15
CA VAL A 57 17.40 -10.59 -8.60
C VAL A 57 17.39 -10.50 -10.11
N PHE A 58 16.49 -11.24 -10.75
CA PHE A 58 16.33 -11.26 -12.21
C PHE A 58 14.86 -11.47 -12.58
N GLN A 59 14.54 -11.35 -13.87
CA GLN A 59 13.16 -11.46 -14.38
C GLN A 59 12.20 -10.52 -13.63
N ILE A 60 12.48 -9.22 -13.68
CA ILE A 60 11.65 -8.21 -13.02
C ILE A 60 10.50 -7.84 -13.94
N HIS A 61 9.27 -8.18 -13.55
CA HIS A 61 8.04 -7.86 -14.28
C HIS A 61 7.23 -6.81 -13.54
N THR A 62 6.60 -5.89 -14.26
CA THR A 62 5.72 -4.87 -13.67
C THR A 62 4.28 -5.06 -14.11
N TYR A 63 3.34 -4.59 -13.28
CA TYR A 63 1.90 -4.79 -13.48
C TYR A 63 1.13 -3.53 -13.10
N LYS A 64 -0.01 -3.30 -13.77
CA LYS A 64 -0.91 -2.16 -13.52
C LYS A 64 -1.83 -2.34 -12.32
N SER A 65 -2.06 -3.59 -11.92
CA SER A 65 -3.01 -3.92 -10.87
C SER A 65 -2.76 -5.31 -10.27
N ALA A 66 -3.30 -5.50 -9.08
CA ALA A 66 -3.45 -6.78 -8.42
C ALA A 66 -4.92 -6.98 -8.02
N MET A 67 -5.34 -8.24 -7.93
CA MET A 67 -6.62 -8.60 -7.35
C MET A 67 -6.39 -9.00 -5.91
N SER A 68 -7.06 -8.34 -4.97
CA SER A 68 -7.13 -8.76 -3.58
C SER A 68 -8.40 -9.58 -3.39
N ILE A 69 -8.30 -10.69 -2.66
CA ILE A 69 -9.42 -11.57 -2.33
C ILE A 69 -9.47 -11.68 -0.80
N PHE A 70 -10.61 -11.32 -0.21
CA PHE A 70 -10.75 -11.27 1.25
C PHE A 70 -12.15 -11.69 1.70
N SER A 71 -12.27 -12.06 2.97
CA SER A 71 -13.54 -12.43 3.60
C SER A 71 -13.94 -11.36 4.61
N ALA A 72 -15.13 -10.77 4.44
CA ALA A 72 -15.67 -9.82 5.41
C ALA A 72 -16.41 -10.56 6.54
N PRO A 73 -16.19 -10.22 7.82
CA PRO A 73 -16.88 -10.88 8.94
C PRO A 73 -18.42 -10.85 8.80
N GLY A 74 -19.05 -12.01 8.94
CA GLY A 74 -20.52 -12.11 9.03
C GLY A 74 -21.29 -11.86 7.72
N ASN A 75 -20.74 -12.20 6.55
CA ASN A 75 -21.54 -12.30 5.32
C ASN A 75 -21.63 -13.74 4.82
N GLN A 76 -22.86 -14.25 4.64
CA GLN A 76 -23.15 -15.60 4.16
C GLN A 76 -23.57 -15.65 2.68
N CYS A 77 -23.53 -14.53 1.96
CA CYS A 77 -24.27 -14.37 0.70
C CYS A 77 -23.55 -14.84 -0.60
N SER A 78 -22.41 -15.54 -0.51
CA SER A 78 -21.79 -16.19 -1.68
C SER A 78 -21.39 -17.62 -1.30
N PRO A 79 -21.41 -18.62 -2.21
CA PRO A 79 -20.78 -19.91 -1.95
C PRO A 79 -19.27 -19.67 -1.70
N GLY A 80 -18.87 -19.59 -0.42
CA GLY A 80 -17.52 -19.26 0.03
C GLY A 80 -17.33 -17.90 0.73
N GLY A 81 -18.30 -16.96 0.69
CA GLY A 81 -18.24 -15.69 1.45
C GLY A 81 -17.08 -14.73 1.09
N MET A 82 -16.36 -14.97 -0.01
CA MET A 82 -15.18 -14.20 -0.43
C MET A 82 -15.53 -13.05 -1.38
N PHE A 83 -14.91 -11.90 -1.15
CA PHE A 83 -14.94 -10.69 -1.98
C PHE A 83 -13.66 -10.57 -2.79
N HIS A 84 -13.74 -9.88 -3.93
CA HIS A 84 -12.56 -9.52 -4.69
C HIS A 84 -12.62 -8.05 -5.09
N GLU A 85 -11.47 -7.39 -4.98
CA GLU A 85 -11.27 -6.01 -5.40
C GLU A 85 -10.04 -5.92 -6.29
N VAL A 86 -10.06 -5.03 -7.27
CA VAL A 86 -8.91 -4.76 -8.12
C VAL A 86 -8.25 -3.47 -7.65
N VAL A 87 -7.04 -3.59 -7.11
CA VAL A 87 -6.22 -2.45 -6.68
C VAL A 87 -5.30 -2.06 -7.82
N GLN A 88 -5.20 -0.77 -8.10
CA GLN A 88 -4.48 -0.24 -9.26
C GLN A 88 -3.31 0.68 -8.88
N ALA A 89 -2.23 0.57 -9.66
CA ALA A 89 -1.12 1.49 -9.69
C ALA A 89 -0.72 1.75 -11.13
N VAL A 90 -1.22 2.84 -11.69
CA VAL A 90 -1.08 3.20 -13.10
C VAL A 90 -0.65 4.65 -13.19
N SER A 91 0.49 4.93 -13.83
CA SER A 91 1.00 6.29 -13.99
C SER A 91 0.17 7.15 -14.96
N CYS A 92 -0.60 6.51 -15.84
CA CYS A 92 -1.48 7.19 -16.80
C CYS A 92 -2.80 6.42 -16.91
N TRP A 93 -3.84 6.93 -16.24
CA TRP A 93 -5.18 6.37 -16.20
C TRP A 93 -6.17 7.26 -16.98
N GLY A 94 -7.02 6.63 -17.79
CA GLY A 94 -8.09 7.28 -18.55
C GLY A 94 -7.73 7.71 -19.98
N MET A 95 -8.78 7.94 -20.79
CA MET A 95 -8.74 8.52 -22.14
C MET A 95 -9.42 9.92 -22.17
N GLY A 96 -9.60 10.55 -21.01
CA GLY A 96 -10.31 11.83 -20.85
C GLY A 96 -9.40 13.06 -20.99
N GLU A 97 -9.98 14.25 -20.81
CA GLU A 97 -9.30 15.56 -21.02
C GLU A 97 -8.08 15.80 -20.11
N ILE A 98 -8.01 15.14 -18.95
CA ILE A 98 -6.83 15.18 -18.06
C ILE A 98 -6.41 13.74 -17.72
N PRO A 99 -5.55 13.11 -18.52
CA PRO A 99 -4.92 11.85 -18.13
C PRO A 99 -4.04 12.09 -16.91
N GLY A 100 -4.11 11.19 -15.93
CA GLY A 100 -3.36 11.35 -14.67
C GLY A 100 -3.07 10.03 -13.99
N PRO A 101 -2.14 10.00 -13.03
CA PRO A 101 -1.82 8.80 -12.29
C PRO A 101 -2.99 8.36 -11.41
N ARG A 102 -3.20 7.04 -11.31
CA ARG A 102 -4.08 6.40 -10.36
C ARG A 102 -3.27 5.44 -9.49
N TYR A 103 -3.14 5.80 -8.22
CA TYR A 103 -2.42 5.04 -7.20
C TYR A 103 -3.38 4.83 -6.04
N ASP A 104 -4.01 3.66 -6.00
CA ASP A 104 -5.03 3.33 -5.03
C ASP A 104 -4.43 3.18 -3.62
N CYS A 105 -5.23 3.47 -2.59
CA CYS A 105 -4.89 3.19 -1.22
C CYS A 105 -5.41 1.81 -0.81
N VAL A 106 -4.75 1.18 0.16
CA VAL A 106 -5.04 -0.18 0.63
C VAL A 106 -4.93 -0.30 2.13
N TYR A 107 -5.69 -1.23 2.70
CA TYR A 107 -5.42 -1.78 4.02
C TYR A 107 -4.40 -2.92 3.92
N VAL A 108 -3.46 -2.96 4.85
CA VAL A 108 -2.37 -3.94 4.88
C VAL A 108 -2.34 -4.62 6.24
N THR A 109 -2.13 -5.95 6.25
CA THR A 109 -1.86 -6.73 7.47
C THR A 109 -0.40 -7.17 7.52
N MET A 110 0.22 -7.03 8.70
CA MET A 110 1.63 -7.42 8.95
C MET A 110 1.80 -8.90 9.35
N ARG A 111 0.73 -9.63 9.69
CA ARG A 111 0.82 -11.01 10.22
C ARG A 111 -0.06 -12.03 9.49
N GLY A 112 -0.37 -11.80 8.22
CA GLY A 112 -1.06 -12.77 7.35
C GLY A 112 -2.55 -12.99 7.66
N THR A 113 -2.96 -12.85 8.91
CA THR A 113 -4.37 -12.70 9.28
C THR A 113 -4.62 -11.24 9.65
N PRO A 114 -5.57 -10.54 9.02
CA PRO A 114 -6.01 -9.25 9.54
C PRO A 114 -6.54 -9.47 10.96
N GLY A 115 -6.02 -8.68 11.92
CA GLY A 115 -6.69 -8.53 13.19
C GLY A 115 -7.99 -7.72 12.99
N ILE A 116 -8.65 -7.39 14.10
CA ILE A 116 -9.98 -6.78 14.04
C ILE A 116 -9.87 -5.32 14.48
N GLY A 117 -10.23 -4.41 13.58
CA GLY A 117 -10.26 -2.97 13.84
C GLY A 117 -9.02 -2.20 13.34
N MET A 118 -9.11 -0.87 13.39
CA MET A 118 -8.07 0.01 12.83
C MET A 118 -6.67 -0.22 13.41
N HIS A 119 -6.54 -0.62 14.67
CA HIS A 119 -5.24 -0.81 15.31
C HIS A 119 -4.45 -2.00 14.75
N ASP A 120 -5.12 -2.97 14.13
CA ASP A 120 -4.49 -4.14 13.50
C ASP A 120 -4.28 -3.96 11.99
N LEU A 121 -4.68 -2.81 11.44
CA LEU A 121 -4.59 -2.49 10.03
C LEU A 121 -3.63 -1.32 9.82
N GLN A 122 -2.80 -1.44 8.79
CA GLN A 122 -2.02 -0.31 8.30
C GLN A 122 -2.62 0.21 7.00
N VAL A 123 -2.48 1.51 6.76
CA VAL A 123 -2.95 2.13 5.52
C VAL A 123 -1.75 2.54 4.68
N ALA A 124 -1.82 2.24 3.39
CA ALA A 124 -0.76 2.52 2.44
C ALA A 124 -1.33 2.99 1.10
N ARG A 125 -0.56 3.79 0.35
CA ARG A 125 -0.82 4.08 -1.06
C ARG A 125 0.10 3.26 -1.95
N VAL A 126 -0.45 2.61 -2.97
CA VAL A 126 0.29 1.71 -3.84
C VAL A 126 0.88 2.46 -5.04
N TYR A 127 2.19 2.33 -5.26
CA TYR A 127 2.91 3.00 -6.36
C TYR A 127 3.35 2.06 -7.49
N LEU A 128 3.60 0.79 -7.18
CA LEU A 128 4.05 -0.18 -8.17
C LEU A 128 3.68 -1.60 -7.75
N PHE A 129 3.10 -2.36 -8.66
CA PHE A 129 3.06 -3.81 -8.56
C PHE A 129 4.16 -4.42 -9.43
N PHE A 130 4.96 -5.31 -8.87
CA PHE A 130 6.04 -5.97 -9.59
C PHE A 130 6.32 -7.36 -9.04
N SER A 131 6.94 -8.19 -9.85
CA SER A 131 7.48 -9.47 -9.41
C SER A 131 8.92 -9.61 -9.84
N PHE A 132 9.67 -10.42 -9.13
CA PHE A 132 11.04 -10.75 -9.47
C PHE A 132 11.40 -12.15 -8.96
N ARG A 133 12.43 -12.75 -9.54
CA ARG A 133 13.01 -13.99 -9.03
C ARG A 133 14.20 -13.71 -8.14
N TYR A 134 14.28 -14.43 -7.03
CA TYR A 134 15.45 -14.47 -6.15
C TYR A 134 15.78 -15.93 -5.86
N GLY A 135 16.89 -16.42 -6.44
CA GLY A 135 17.18 -17.84 -6.46
C GLY A 135 16.13 -18.63 -7.25
N SER A 136 15.50 -19.63 -6.61
CA SER A 136 14.44 -20.44 -7.23
C SER A 136 13.03 -19.87 -7.04
N GLU A 137 12.86 -18.90 -6.14
CA GLU A 137 11.55 -18.37 -5.74
C GLU A 137 11.17 -17.15 -6.58
N THR A 138 9.87 -16.99 -6.86
CA THR A 138 9.30 -15.79 -7.47
C THR A 138 8.54 -15.03 -6.40
N HIS A 139 8.92 -13.76 -6.18
CA HIS A 139 8.28 -12.89 -5.23
C HIS A 139 7.33 -11.96 -5.96
N ALA A 140 6.05 -11.96 -5.59
CA ALA A 140 5.08 -10.97 -6.02
C ALA A 140 5.01 -9.86 -4.97
N CYS A 141 5.38 -8.65 -5.37
CA CYS A 141 5.61 -7.54 -4.47
C CYS A 141 4.84 -6.28 -4.88
N VAL A 142 4.70 -5.40 -3.91
CA VAL A 142 4.11 -4.09 -4.10
C VAL A 142 4.97 -3.04 -3.39
N LEU A 143 5.23 -1.94 -4.08
CA LEU A 143 5.84 -0.74 -3.51
C LEU A 143 4.73 0.16 -2.95
N VAL A 144 4.85 0.50 -1.68
CA VAL A 144 3.86 1.31 -0.97
C VAL A 144 4.49 2.51 -0.27
N HIS A 145 3.68 3.57 -0.11
CA HIS A 145 3.94 4.68 0.80
C HIS A 145 3.00 4.54 2.00
N TRP A 146 3.56 4.48 3.21
CA TRP A 146 2.80 4.32 4.44
C TRP A 146 2.07 5.59 4.87
N TYR A 147 0.93 5.39 5.51
CA TYR A 147 0.22 6.37 6.31
C TYR A 147 0.28 5.95 7.78
N LYS A 148 0.32 6.93 8.67
CA LYS A 148 0.25 6.73 10.11
C LYS A 148 -1.00 7.39 10.67
N LEU A 149 -1.50 6.86 11.79
CA LEU A 149 -2.51 7.54 12.58
C LEU A 149 -2.00 8.90 13.03
N TRP A 150 -2.83 9.92 12.85
CA TRP A 150 -2.54 11.26 13.35
C TRP A 150 -2.86 11.37 14.84
N HIS A 151 -3.95 10.72 15.27
CA HIS A 151 -4.34 10.51 16.67
C HIS A 151 -4.78 9.05 16.83
N ASP A 152 -4.61 8.50 18.04
CA ASP A 152 -5.01 7.12 18.35
C ASP A 152 -6.54 6.96 18.28
N GLU A 153 -7.27 7.97 18.78
CA GLU A 153 -8.72 7.99 18.80
C GLU A 153 -9.32 8.48 17.46
N PRO A 154 -10.48 7.95 17.05
CA PRO A 154 -11.22 8.48 15.91
C PRO A 154 -11.73 9.91 16.18
N ASP A 155 -12.02 10.63 15.10
CA ASP A 155 -12.64 11.95 15.17
C ASP A 155 -14.01 11.87 15.85
N HIS A 156 -14.25 12.75 16.83
CA HIS A 156 -15.46 12.72 17.66
C HIS A 156 -16.75 12.92 16.86
N ASP A 157 -16.72 13.71 15.80
CA ASP A 157 -17.93 14.14 15.11
C ASP A 157 -18.41 13.12 14.07
N ASN A 158 -17.49 12.33 13.52
CA ASN A 158 -17.79 11.39 12.44
C ASN A 158 -17.29 9.94 12.68
N GLY A 159 -16.52 9.71 13.74
CA GLY A 159 -15.99 8.39 14.10
C GLY A 159 -14.90 7.87 13.14
N MET A 160 -14.41 8.66 12.18
CA MET A 160 -13.35 8.25 11.26
C MET A 160 -11.97 8.51 11.86
N HIS A 161 -11.06 7.55 11.66
CA HIS A 161 -9.66 7.77 12.00
C HIS A 161 -8.99 8.72 11.01
N ILE A 162 -8.12 9.58 11.54
CA ILE A 162 -7.35 10.54 10.75
C ILE A 162 -5.96 9.94 10.46
N MET A 163 -5.60 9.92 9.18
CA MET A 163 -4.33 9.41 8.67
C MET A 163 -3.48 10.53 8.10
N GLN A 164 -2.18 10.44 8.32
CA GLN A 164 -1.17 11.31 7.74
C GLN A 164 -0.20 10.51 6.88
N PRO A 165 0.16 10.96 5.65
CA PRO A 165 1.24 10.35 4.89
C PRO A 165 2.54 10.37 5.70
N GLU A 166 3.15 9.21 5.90
CA GLU A 166 4.33 9.11 6.74
C GLU A 166 5.57 9.58 5.99
N SER A 167 6.39 10.39 6.64
CA SER A 167 7.66 10.85 6.10
C SER A 167 8.72 10.96 7.19
N THR A 168 9.96 10.66 6.83
CA THR A 168 11.13 10.80 7.70
C THR A 168 12.11 11.75 7.01
N SER A 169 12.45 12.86 7.67
CA SER A 169 13.40 13.87 7.14
C SER A 169 13.01 14.39 5.74
N GLY A 170 11.70 14.57 5.49
CA GLY A 170 11.17 15.04 4.22
C GLY A 170 11.05 13.98 3.12
N GLN A 171 11.48 12.75 3.37
CA GLN A 171 11.33 11.63 2.43
C GLN A 171 10.12 10.77 2.79
N ARG A 172 9.38 10.31 1.78
CA ARG A 172 8.22 9.41 1.96
C ARG A 172 8.69 8.11 2.60
N ASN A 173 7.94 7.61 3.59
CA ASN A 173 8.22 6.28 4.15
C ASN A 173 7.75 5.20 3.16
N MET A 174 8.66 4.77 2.29
CA MET A 174 8.40 3.77 1.26
C MET A 174 8.80 2.37 1.74
N SER A 175 8.10 1.34 1.30
CA SER A 175 8.46 -0.05 1.56
C SER A 175 8.02 -0.98 0.45
N VAL A 176 8.73 -2.09 0.29
CA VAL A 176 8.29 -3.22 -0.53
C VAL A 176 7.69 -4.26 0.41
N ILE A 177 6.45 -4.68 0.14
CA ILE A 177 5.75 -5.74 0.88
C ILE A 177 5.27 -6.83 -0.09
N SER A 178 4.86 -7.98 0.46
CA SER A 178 4.18 -9.00 -0.35
C SER A 178 2.83 -8.48 -0.83
N VAL A 179 2.43 -8.84 -2.05
CA VAL A 179 1.07 -8.56 -2.54
C VAL A 179 0.02 -9.21 -1.62
N ASP A 180 0.34 -10.36 -1.02
CA ASP A 180 -0.55 -11.10 -0.13
C ASP A 180 -0.83 -10.38 1.20
N SER A 181 -0.06 -9.33 1.52
CA SER A 181 -0.31 -8.48 2.69
C SER A 181 -1.46 -7.51 2.48
N ILE A 182 -1.92 -7.28 1.23
CA ILE A 182 -3.03 -6.39 0.91
C ILE A 182 -4.36 -7.06 1.26
N VAL A 183 -5.10 -6.45 2.20
CA VAL A 183 -6.43 -6.93 2.61
C VAL A 183 -7.50 -6.51 1.60
N CYS A 184 -7.59 -5.21 1.30
CA CYS A 184 -8.51 -4.63 0.31
C CYS A 184 -8.15 -3.16 0.05
N ALA A 185 -8.88 -2.50 -0.83
CA ALA A 185 -8.72 -1.06 -1.06
C ALA A 185 -9.16 -0.25 0.18
N ALA A 186 -8.48 0.86 0.41
CA ALA A 186 -8.84 1.85 1.43
C ALA A 186 -9.25 3.15 0.74
N HIS A 187 -10.28 3.81 1.26
CA HIS A 187 -10.73 5.10 0.75
C HIS A 187 -10.34 6.22 1.70
N LEU A 188 -9.55 7.17 1.20
CA LEU A 188 -9.08 8.33 1.97
C LEU A 188 -9.76 9.60 1.48
N LEU A 189 -10.38 10.34 2.40
CA LEU A 189 -10.99 11.64 2.14
C LEU A 189 -10.09 12.76 2.65
N PRO A 190 -9.69 13.74 1.83
CA PRO A 190 -8.85 14.84 2.30
C PRO A 190 -9.59 15.69 3.34
N ILE A 191 -8.90 16.07 4.41
CA ILE A 191 -9.42 17.05 5.35
C ILE A 191 -9.02 18.43 4.85
N PHE A 192 -10.03 19.22 4.49
CA PHE A 192 -9.83 20.61 4.11
C PHE A 192 -9.54 21.44 5.36
N ASN A 193 -8.48 22.24 5.31
CA ASN A 193 -8.29 23.32 6.26
C ASN A 193 -9.17 24.53 5.84
N ASN A 194 -9.08 25.63 6.56
CA ASN A 194 -9.79 26.88 6.21
C ASN A 194 -9.23 27.59 4.95
N SER A 195 -8.44 26.92 4.11
CA SER A 195 -7.92 27.51 2.87
C SER A 195 -8.72 27.05 1.66
N HIS A 196 -9.00 27.99 0.75
CA HIS A 196 -9.69 27.70 -0.49
C HIS A 196 -8.76 26.93 -1.44
N LEU A 197 -9.30 25.92 -2.13
CA LEU A 197 -8.61 25.29 -3.24
C LEU A 197 -8.54 26.25 -4.42
N ASP A 198 -7.40 26.25 -5.10
CA ASP A 198 -7.25 26.94 -6.37
C ASP A 198 -8.26 26.39 -7.39
N HIS A 199 -8.83 27.26 -8.23
CA HIS A 199 -9.70 26.84 -9.33
C HIS A 199 -9.00 25.94 -10.34
N SER A 200 -7.66 26.00 -10.42
CA SER A 200 -6.87 25.07 -11.24
C SER A 200 -6.46 23.78 -10.51
N PHE A 201 -6.99 23.53 -9.30
CA PHE A 201 -6.69 22.31 -8.55
C PHE A 201 -7.14 21.06 -9.32
N ASN A 202 -6.21 20.13 -9.50
CA ASN A 202 -6.48 18.85 -10.14
C ASN A 202 -6.71 17.77 -9.07
N TYR A 203 -7.89 17.17 -9.07
CA TYR A 203 -8.27 16.14 -8.09
C TYR A 203 -7.32 14.93 -8.07
N THR A 204 -6.63 14.63 -9.17
CA THR A 204 -5.63 13.54 -9.25
C THR A 204 -4.44 13.75 -8.30
N GLN A 205 -4.20 14.99 -7.86
CA GLN A 205 -3.12 15.37 -6.94
C GLN A 205 -3.56 15.41 -5.48
N SER A 206 -4.82 15.07 -5.15
CA SER A 206 -5.36 15.18 -3.78
C SER A 206 -4.50 14.43 -2.76
N LEU A 207 -4.13 13.19 -3.05
CA LEU A 207 -3.31 12.37 -2.15
C LEU A 207 -1.85 12.87 -2.03
N ASP A 208 -1.42 13.81 -2.87
CA ASP A 208 -0.07 14.39 -2.86
C ASP A 208 -0.02 15.77 -2.19
N ILE A 209 -1.14 16.51 -2.18
CA ILE A 209 -1.22 17.90 -1.70
C ILE A 209 -1.75 17.98 -0.26
N PHE A 210 -2.76 17.18 0.09
CA PHE A 210 -3.36 17.23 1.42
C PHE A 210 -2.47 16.56 2.46
N LYS A 211 -2.49 17.10 3.68
CA LYS A 211 -1.61 16.67 4.77
C LYS A 211 -2.20 15.57 5.63
N VAL A 212 -3.53 15.52 5.74
CA VAL A 212 -4.26 14.57 6.58
C VAL A 212 -5.56 14.18 5.90
N PHE A 213 -6.02 12.96 6.18
CA PHE A 213 -7.14 12.33 5.51
C PHE A 213 -8.00 11.55 6.50
N TYR A 214 -9.31 11.56 6.34
CA TYR A 214 -10.18 10.60 7.01
C TYR A 214 -10.12 9.25 6.29
N VAL A 215 -10.08 8.17 7.06
CA VAL A 215 -10.35 6.83 6.53
C VAL A 215 -11.86 6.63 6.45
N ASN A 216 -12.37 6.65 5.23
CA ASN A 216 -13.79 6.49 4.96
C ASN A 216 -14.19 5.02 5.04
N HIS A 217 -14.46 4.56 6.25
CA HIS A 217 -15.02 3.25 6.51
C HIS A 217 -16.54 3.18 6.20
N PHE A 218 -17.18 4.27 5.78
CA PHE A 218 -18.59 4.27 5.35
C PHE A 218 -18.75 4.08 3.83
N ILE A 219 -17.67 3.96 3.08
CA ILE A 219 -17.71 3.83 1.61
C ILE A 219 -18.52 2.60 1.16
N ASP A 220 -18.42 1.51 1.92
CA ASP A 220 -19.19 0.29 1.74
C ASP A 220 -19.25 -0.52 3.05
N PRO A 221 -20.15 -1.53 3.14
CA PRO A 221 -20.30 -2.34 4.35
C PRO A 221 -19.05 -3.16 4.74
N HIS A 222 -18.15 -3.45 3.81
CA HIS A 222 -16.95 -4.25 4.06
C HIS A 222 -15.87 -3.41 4.72
N ALA A 223 -15.61 -2.21 4.20
CA ALA A 223 -14.74 -1.23 4.83
C ALA A 223 -15.23 -0.91 6.25
N TYR A 224 -16.54 -0.74 6.43
CA TYR A 224 -17.13 -0.51 7.75
C TYR A 224 -16.79 -1.64 8.72
N LYS A 225 -17.09 -2.89 8.34
CA LYS A 225 -16.82 -4.04 9.19
C LYS A 225 -15.34 -4.23 9.46
N LEU A 226 -14.49 -4.05 8.46
CA LEU A 226 -13.05 -4.22 8.59
C LEU A 226 -12.47 -3.24 9.62
N VAL A 227 -12.92 -1.99 9.60
CA VAL A 227 -12.40 -0.92 10.47
C VAL A 227 -13.09 -0.86 11.83
N MET A 228 -14.40 -1.13 11.89
CA MET A 228 -15.26 -0.89 13.08
C MET A 228 -15.68 -2.14 13.83
N SER A 229 -15.44 -3.35 13.32
CA SER A 229 -15.77 -4.54 14.10
C SER A 229 -14.91 -4.59 15.36
N PRO A 230 -15.45 -4.87 16.56
CA PRO A 230 -14.66 -5.08 17.77
C PRO A 230 -14.12 -6.52 17.84
N LEU A 231 -13.06 -6.71 18.62
CA LEU A 231 -12.64 -8.02 19.13
C LEU A 231 -13.88 -8.76 19.65
N VAL A 232 -14.22 -9.90 19.03
CA VAL A 232 -15.11 -10.85 19.66
C VAL A 232 -14.36 -11.36 20.89
N GLN A 233 -14.76 -10.88 22.07
CA GLN A 233 -14.32 -11.41 23.37
C GLN A 233 -14.76 -12.86 23.53
#